data_AF-A0A1C3WJF0-F1
#
_entry.id   AF-A0A1C3WJF0-F1
#
_cell.length_a   1.000
_cell.length_b   1.000
_cell.length_c   1.000
_cell.angle_alpha   90.00
_cell.angle_beta   90.00
_cell.angle_gamma   90.00
#
_symmetry.space_group_name_H-M   'P 1'
#
loop_
_entity.id
_entity.type
_entity.pdbx_description
1 polymer ?
#
loop_
_entity_poly.entity_id
_entity_poly.type
_entity_poly.pdbx_seq_one_letter_code
_entity_poly.pdbx_strand_id
1 'polypeptide(L)'
;MLGMSQTALAEGLNVTFQQVQKYEKGTNRVGASRLQRVADCLGVSISHFFDNPVAHSNASVNEAMGVKNDLVSFLSSDEGAELNRAFAKIKDTKTRQKIIGLVKTLVTA
;
A
#
# COMPACT_ATOMS: atom_id res chain seq x y z
N MET A 1 -3.44 -8.14 -16.19
CA MET A 1 -4.91 -8.28 -16.29
C MET A 1 -5.32 -9.35 -15.29
N LEU A 2 -6.25 -9.05 -14.37
CA LEU A 2 -6.68 -9.93 -13.26
C LEU A 2 -7.45 -11.20 -13.70
N GLY A 3 -7.37 -11.62 -14.96
CA GLY A 3 -8.01 -12.83 -15.50
C GLY A 3 -9.54 -12.81 -15.57
N MET A 4 -10.22 -11.87 -14.91
CA MET A 4 -11.67 -11.73 -14.89
C MET A 4 -12.20 -11.01 -16.14
N SER A 5 -13.26 -11.54 -16.74
CA SER A 5 -13.97 -10.86 -17.82
C SER A 5 -14.84 -9.72 -17.28
N GLN A 6 -15.02 -8.67 -18.08
CA GLN A 6 -15.92 -7.56 -17.73
C GLN A 6 -17.36 -8.01 -17.50
N THR A 7 -17.81 -9.05 -18.20
CA THR A 7 -19.14 -9.65 -18.02
C THR A 7 -19.27 -10.30 -16.64
N ALA A 8 -18.24 -11.06 -16.21
CA ALA A 8 -18.20 -11.66 -14.88
C ALA A 8 -18.17 -10.59 -13.77
N LEU A 9 -17.43 -9.49 -13.99
CA LEU A 9 -17.43 -8.36 -13.05
C LEU A 9 -18.80 -7.67 -12.98
N ALA A 10 -19.48 -7.50 -14.13
CA ALA A 10 -20.80 -6.90 -14.20
C ALA A 10 -21.84 -7.73 -13.41
N GLU A 11 -21.79 -9.05 -13.56
CA GLU A 11 -22.61 -10.01 -12.80
C GLU A 11 -22.35 -9.88 -11.29
N GLY A 12 -21.09 -9.89 -10.84
CA GLY A 12 -20.75 -9.74 -9.42
C GLY A 12 -21.18 -8.39 -8.81
N LEU A 13 -21.23 -7.34 -9.63
CA LEU A 13 -21.67 -6.00 -9.22
C LEU A 13 -23.18 -5.77 -9.35
N ASN A 14 -23.90 -6.71 -9.96
CA ASN A 14 -25.31 -6.58 -10.36
C ASN A 14 -25.56 -5.31 -11.18
N VAL A 15 -24.75 -5.11 -12.23
CA VAL A 15 -24.87 -4.01 -13.18
C VAL A 15 -24.76 -4.55 -14.61
N THR A 16 -25.08 -3.71 -15.60
CA THR A 16 -24.92 -4.11 -17.01
C THR A 16 -23.46 -4.12 -17.43
N PHE A 17 -23.10 -4.95 -18.40
CA PHE A 17 -21.78 -4.92 -19.04
C PHE A 17 -21.40 -3.51 -19.52
N GLN A 18 -22.36 -2.81 -20.12
CA GLN A 18 -22.19 -1.42 -20.56
C GLN A 18 -21.85 -0.47 -19.40
N GLN A 19 -22.38 -0.72 -18.20
CA GLN A 19 -22.06 0.10 -17.03
C GLN A 19 -20.61 -0.12 -16.57
N VAL A 20 -20.12 -1.36 -16.60
CA VAL A 20 -18.70 -1.66 -16.32
C VAL A 20 -17.80 -0.95 -17.34
N GLN A 21 -18.16 -0.97 -18.62
CA GLN A 21 -17.43 -0.21 -19.65
C GLN A 21 -17.43 1.30 -19.38
N LYS A 22 -18.53 1.87 -18.87
CA LYS A 22 -18.59 3.29 -18.49
C LYS A 22 -17.71 3.62 -17.28
N TYR A 23 -17.56 2.69 -16.34
CA TYR A 23 -16.63 2.83 -15.21
C TYR A 23 -15.18 2.79 -15.68
N GLU A 24 -14.81 1.83 -16.52
CA GLU A 24 -13.46 1.73 -17.06
C GLU A 24 -13.07 2.93 -17.92
N LYS A 25 -14.01 3.44 -18.73
CA LYS A 25 -13.81 4.64 -19.56
C LYS A 25 -13.88 5.95 -18.77
N GLY A 26 -14.24 5.89 -17.49
CA GLY A 26 -14.40 7.07 -16.63
C GLY A 26 -15.56 7.99 -17.00
N THR A 27 -16.45 7.59 -17.92
CA THR A 27 -17.64 8.39 -18.30
C THR A 27 -18.70 8.39 -17.20
N ASN A 28 -18.72 7.36 -16.37
CA ASN A 28 -19.49 7.32 -15.12
C ASN A 28 -18.56 7.24 -13.92
N ARG A 29 -18.80 8.09 -12.92
CA ARG A 29 -18.10 8.02 -11.63
C ARG A 29 -18.53 6.78 -10.85
N VAL A 30 -17.58 6.22 -10.11
CA VAL A 30 -17.80 5.10 -9.18
C VAL A 30 -17.80 5.65 -7.76
N GLY A 31 -18.91 5.52 -7.03
CA GLY A 31 -18.96 5.89 -5.61
C GLY A 31 -18.15 4.92 -4.75
N ALA A 32 -17.66 5.37 -3.58
CA ALA A 32 -16.78 4.60 -2.71
C ALA A 32 -17.32 3.19 -2.34
N SER A 33 -18.60 3.10 -2.00
CA SER A 33 -19.24 1.80 -1.71
C SER A 33 -19.22 0.85 -2.91
N ARG A 34 -19.38 1.38 -4.13
CA ARG A 34 -19.30 0.59 -5.36
C ARG A 34 -17.86 0.15 -5.62
N LEU A 35 -16.90 1.04 -5.43
CA LEU A 35 -15.48 0.74 -5.60
C LEU A 35 -15.00 -0.37 -4.65
N GLN A 36 -15.48 -0.39 -3.40
CA GLN A 36 -15.22 -1.49 -2.48
C GLN A 36 -15.71 -2.83 -3.04
N ARG A 37 -16.95 -2.88 -3.54
CA ARG A 37 -17.50 -4.11 -4.15
C ARG A 37 -16.71 -4.56 -5.38
N VAL A 38 -16.17 -3.62 -6.16
CA VAL A 38 -15.28 -3.94 -7.29
C VAL A 38 -13.99 -4.58 -6.77
N ALA A 39 -13.39 -4.05 -5.71
CA ALA A 39 -12.21 -4.62 -5.06
C ALA A 39 -12.46 -6.07 -4.60
N ASP A 40 -13.60 -6.29 -3.92
CA ASP A 40 -14.00 -7.60 -3.43
C ASP A 40 -14.18 -8.60 -4.58
N CYS A 41 -14.84 -8.20 -5.68
CA CYS A 41 -15.01 -9.05 -6.86
C CYS A 41 -13.67 -9.41 -7.52
N LEU A 42 -12.72 -8.47 -7.54
CA LEU A 42 -11.40 -8.67 -8.12
C LEU A 42 -10.41 -9.37 -7.18
N GLY A 43 -10.78 -9.61 -5.92
CA GLY A 43 -9.92 -10.24 -4.93
C GLY A 43 -8.71 -9.38 -4.53
N VAL A 44 -8.83 -8.05 -4.62
CA VAL A 44 -7.75 -7.10 -4.29
C VAL A 44 -8.17 -6.17 -3.16
N SER A 45 -7.20 -5.58 -2.45
CA SER A 45 -7.48 -4.49 -1.52
C SER A 45 -8.01 -3.27 -2.27
N ILE A 46 -8.95 -2.52 -1.67
CA ILE A 46 -9.45 -1.26 -2.25
C ILE A 46 -8.33 -0.25 -2.53
N SER A 47 -7.22 -0.31 -1.77
CA SER A 47 -6.02 0.51 -1.99
C SER A 47 -5.41 0.33 -3.37
N HIS A 48 -5.57 -0.85 -4.00
CA HIS A 48 -5.04 -1.14 -5.34
C HIS A 48 -5.51 -0.14 -6.41
N PHE A 49 -6.70 0.45 -6.27
CA PHE A 49 -7.21 1.46 -7.22
C PHE A 49 -6.58 2.85 -7.05
N PHE A 50 -5.80 3.05 -5.98
CA PHE A 50 -5.18 4.31 -5.62
C PHE A 50 -3.65 4.26 -5.64
N ASP A 51 -3.06 3.07 -5.80
CA ASP A 51 -1.60 2.85 -5.83
C ASP A 51 -0.91 3.44 -7.07
N ASN A 52 -1.68 3.88 -8.07
CA ASN A 52 -1.16 4.61 -9.22
C ASN A 52 -1.83 5.99 -9.33
N PRO A 53 -1.44 6.96 -8.49
CA PRO A 53 -1.96 8.31 -8.55
C PRO A 53 -1.43 8.95 -9.83
N VAL A 54 -2.27 9.00 -10.86
CA VAL A 54 -2.07 9.93 -11.97
C VAL A 54 -2.08 11.32 -11.35
N ALA A 55 -0.88 11.87 -11.14
CA ALA A 55 -0.53 13.27 -10.89
C ALA A 55 -1.63 14.14 -10.25
N HIS A 56 -2.07 13.81 -9.04
CA HIS A 56 -2.69 14.80 -8.16
C HIS A 56 -1.96 14.80 -6.83
N SER A 57 -1.09 15.80 -6.70
CA SER A 57 -0.26 16.13 -5.56
C SER A 57 -1.05 16.17 -4.25
N ASN A 58 -1.07 15.05 -3.53
CA ASN A 58 -1.39 14.99 -2.11
C ASN A 58 -0.12 14.57 -1.38
N ALA A 59 0.78 15.54 -1.18
CA ALA A 59 2.10 15.35 -0.57
C ALA A 59 2.04 14.61 0.78
N SER A 60 0.97 14.79 1.56
CA SER A 60 0.82 14.21 2.90
C SER A 60 0.49 12.71 2.94
N VAL A 61 -0.14 12.15 1.90
CA VAL A 61 -0.42 10.69 1.85
C VAL A 61 0.75 9.94 1.21
N ASN A 62 1.43 10.55 0.24
CA ASN A 62 2.60 9.97 -0.42
C ASN A 62 3.82 9.86 0.49
N GLU A 63 4.04 10.81 1.41
CA GLU A 63 5.14 10.70 2.38
C GLU A 63 4.92 9.53 3.36
N ALA A 64 3.71 9.38 3.91
CA ALA A 64 3.42 8.29 4.85
C ALA A 64 3.44 6.91 4.18
N MET A 65 2.99 6.82 2.92
CA MET A 65 3.03 5.56 2.15
C MET A 65 4.45 5.25 1.67
N GLY A 66 5.21 6.26 1.23
CA GLY A 66 6.62 6.15 0.86
C GLY A 66 7.49 5.70 2.03
N VAL A 67 7.38 6.35 3.19
CA VAL A 67 8.09 5.95 4.42
C VAL A 67 7.74 4.52 4.84
N LYS A 68 6.49 4.09 4.69
CA LYS A 68 6.11 2.69 4.95
C LYS A 68 6.75 1.73 3.95
N ASN A 69 6.79 2.09 2.67
CA ASN A 69 7.38 1.24 1.64
C ASN A 69 8.91 1.16 1.78
N ASP A 70 9.56 2.26 2.14
CA ASP A 70 11.00 2.34 2.43
C ASP A 70 11.36 1.55 3.70
N LEU A 71 10.52 1.61 4.73
CA LEU A 71 10.70 0.79 5.92
C LEU A 71 10.51 -0.70 5.61
N VAL A 72 9.48 -1.07 4.84
CA VAL A 72 9.21 -2.46 4.46
C VAL A 72 10.33 -3.01 3.57
N SER A 73 10.84 -2.21 2.64
CA SER A 73 11.97 -2.62 1.78
C SER A 73 13.26 -2.78 2.58
N PHE A 74 13.55 -1.87 3.52
CA PHE A 74 14.68 -2.00 4.44
C PHE A 74 14.57 -3.23 5.34
N LEU A 75 13.42 -3.46 5.97
CA LEU A 75 13.22 -4.63 6.84
C LEU A 75 13.32 -5.97 6.08
N SER A 76 13.07 -5.94 4.77
CA SER A 76 13.20 -7.09 3.87
C SER A 76 14.61 -7.27 3.31
N SER A 77 15.52 -6.32 3.52
CA SER A 77 16.93 -6.45 3.10
C SER A 77 17.70 -7.36 4.07
N ASP A 78 18.77 -7.96 3.59
CA ASP A 78 19.66 -8.79 4.42
C ASP A 78 20.22 -7.99 5.61
N GLU A 79 20.58 -6.73 5.37
CA GLU A 79 21.07 -5.80 6.39
C GLU A 79 20.01 -5.48 7.45
N GLY A 80 18.78 -5.16 7.03
CA GLY A 80 17.68 -4.84 7.95
C GLY A 80 17.27 -6.05 8.79
N ALA A 81 17.25 -7.24 8.19
CA ALA A 81 16.97 -8.49 8.88
C ALA A 81 18.05 -8.83 9.92
N GLU A 82 19.34 -8.69 9.57
CA GLU A 82 20.45 -8.93 10.49
C GLU A 82 20.45 -7.93 11.65
N LEU A 83 20.27 -6.65 11.37
CA LEU A 83 20.17 -5.60 12.39
C LEU A 83 19.04 -5.90 13.38
N ASN A 84 17.85 -6.23 12.88
CA ASN A 84 16.70 -6.51 13.74
C ASN A 84 16.92 -7.76 14.60
N ARG A 85 17.49 -8.83 14.02
CA ARG A 85 17.84 -10.06 14.75
C ARG A 85 18.88 -9.80 15.85
N ALA A 86 19.92 -9.00 15.56
CA ALA A 86 20.94 -8.65 16.54
C ALA A 86 20.36 -7.77 17.65
N PHE A 87 19.58 -6.74 17.29
CA PHE A 87 18.96 -5.81 18.24
C PHE A 87 17.95 -6.51 19.16
N ALA A 88 17.18 -7.47 18.64
CA ALA A 88 16.22 -8.26 19.42
C ALA A 88 16.87 -9.13 20.51
N LYS A 89 18.15 -9.50 20.37
CA LYS A 89 18.89 -10.26 21.40
C LYS A 89 19.30 -9.39 22.59
N ILE A 90 19.21 -8.06 22.49
CA ILE A 90 19.59 -7.14 23.56
C ILE A 90 18.45 -7.04 24.56
N LYS A 91 18.60 -7.71 25.71
CA LYS A 91 17.59 -7.73 26.79
C LYS A 91 17.50 -6.41 27.54
N ASP A 92 18.63 -5.73 27.73
CA ASP A 92 18.67 -4.48 28.47
C ASP A 92 18.08 -3.31 27.67
N THR A 93 17.04 -2.70 28.22
CA THR A 93 16.36 -1.56 27.61
C THR A 93 17.27 -0.33 27.56
N LYS A 94 18.15 -0.11 28.54
CA LYS A 94 19.06 1.05 28.53
C LYS A 94 20.07 0.95 27.40
N THR A 95 20.62 -0.24 27.16
CA THR A 95 21.51 -0.52 26.03
C THR A 95 20.81 -0.28 24.69
N ARG A 96 19.58 -0.79 24.50
CA ARG A 96 18.78 -0.53 23.29
C ARG A 96 18.57 0.96 23.04
N GLN A 97 18.25 1.74 24.09
CA GLN A 97 18.07 3.19 23.98
C GLN A 97 19.37 3.90 23.56
N LYS A 98 20.52 3.50 24.12
CA LYS A 98 21.83 4.07 23.74
C LYS A 98 22.17 3.81 22.28
N ILE A 99 21.91 2.60 21.78
CA ILE A 99 22.14 2.24 20.37
C ILE A 99 21.26 3.06 19.45
N ILE A 100 19.96 3.19 19.76
CA ILE A 100 19.05 4.07 19.01
C ILE A 100 19.56 5.52 19.02
N GLY A 101 20.03 5.99 20.18
CA GLY A 101 20.63 7.32 20.30
C GLY A 101 21.85 7.50 19.39
N LEU A 102 22.77 6.54 19.37
CA LEU A 102 23.95 6.55 18.50
C LEU A 102 23.55 6.60 17.02
N VAL A 103 22.64 5.72 16.59
CA VAL A 103 22.16 5.72 15.20
C VAL A 103 21.54 7.07 14.83
N LYS A 104 20.73 7.65 15.70
CA LYS A 104 20.15 9.00 15.48
C LYS A 104 21.24 10.07 15.32
N THR A 105 22.30 10.03 16.13
CA THR A 105 23.41 10.98 15.99
C THR A 105 24.16 10.84 14.67
N LEU A 106 24.30 9.61 14.16
CA LEU A 106 24.99 9.35 12.88
C LEU A 106 24.17 9.78 11.66
N VAL A 107 22.85 9.77 11.74
CA VAL A 107 21.95 10.20 10.65
C VAL A 107 21.86 11.74 10.55
N THR A 108 22.18 12.45 11.63
CA THR A 108 22.04 13.93 11.70
C THR A 108 23.36 14.66 11.39
N ALA A 109 24.43 13.92 11.08
CA ALA A 109 25.75 14.43 10.68
C ALA A 109 25.95 14.24 9.18
#